data_AF-A0AA39MS62-F1
#
_entry.id   AF-A0AA39MS62-F1
#
_cell.length_a   1.000
_cell.length_b   1.000
_cell.length_c   1.000
_cell.angle_alpha   90.00
_cell.angle_beta   90.00
_cell.angle_gamma   90.00
#
_symmetry.space_group_name_H-M   'P 1'
#
loop_
_entity.id
_entity.type
_entity.pdbx_description
1 polymer ?
#
loop_
_entity_poly.entity_id
_entity_poly.type
_entity_poly.pdbx_seq_one_letter_code
_entity_poly.pdbx_strand_id
1 'polypeptide(L)'
;MQFLWIGHQGTIVSHFAVGEVVKYANENSSELENAKKISAKLEFLDTIYDMASLTKMFTTILTLQQLERGLIGLDCAVSTCISVFTVNGKENVTILKLLTHPAGFDADPAPPLWTGYASYSARRQAIIRQGLLNQPGTTYLHPDLSFMTMQSVLEIVIGMTLDVLLERDFTGPLRMTDTFQALQQNFRLQFKEPVNFRGLSPFGERVKVHDENAWSLDGVYGHAGVFPTSMNLGIFCQMILNNGKYGNVRILESQSVDKIFTDYNTTFPGHAHGLGFVI
;
A
#
# COMPACT_ATOMS: atom_id res chain seq x y z
N MET A 1 -12.17 -9.33 -15.34
CA MET A 1 -11.02 -8.95 -16.17
C MET A 1 -9.73 -9.43 -15.52
N GLN A 2 -8.75 -9.85 -16.33
CA GLN A 2 -7.39 -10.22 -15.90
C GLN A 2 -6.38 -9.49 -16.79
N PHE A 3 -5.22 -9.16 -16.24
CA PHE A 3 -4.10 -8.59 -16.97
C PHE A 3 -2.97 -9.61 -17.07
N LEU A 4 -2.38 -9.74 -18.25
CA LEU A 4 -1.24 -10.61 -18.52
C LEU A 4 -0.10 -9.75 -19.06
N TRP A 5 1.07 -9.83 -18.43
CA TRP A 5 2.29 -9.19 -18.91
C TRP A 5 3.31 -10.27 -19.30
N ILE A 6 4.02 -10.04 -20.40
CA ILE A 6 5.12 -10.90 -20.86
C ILE A 6 6.41 -10.11 -20.70
N GLY A 7 7.29 -10.60 -19.82
CA GLY A 7 8.62 -10.07 -19.61
C GLY A 7 9.65 -10.69 -20.56
N HIS A 8 10.57 -9.88 -21.09
CA HIS A 8 11.76 -10.35 -21.78
C HIS A 8 12.93 -9.42 -21.46
N GLN A 9 14.10 -10.00 -21.16
CA GLN A 9 15.32 -9.27 -20.79
C GLN A 9 15.08 -8.17 -19.73
N GLY A 10 14.26 -8.49 -18.72
CA GLY A 10 14.00 -7.61 -17.58
C GLY A 10 13.06 -6.44 -17.87
N THR A 11 12.33 -6.45 -18.98
CA THR A 11 11.31 -5.44 -19.31
C THR A 11 10.02 -6.10 -19.79
N ILE A 12 8.89 -5.41 -19.66
CA ILE A 12 7.64 -5.88 -20.26
C ILE A 12 7.69 -5.60 -21.76
N VAL A 13 7.54 -6.64 -22.58
CA VAL A 13 7.57 -6.54 -24.05
C VAL A 13 6.21 -6.76 -24.70
N SER A 14 5.26 -7.34 -23.96
CA SER A 14 3.88 -7.51 -24.42
C SER A 14 2.94 -7.55 -23.24
N HIS A 15 1.68 -7.16 -23.46
CA HIS A 15 0.66 -7.12 -22.42
C HIS A 15 -0.74 -7.26 -22.99
N PHE A 16 -1.62 -7.90 -22.25
CA PHE A 16 -2.98 -8.23 -22.66
C PHE A 16 -3.96 -7.97 -21.53
N ALA A 17 -5.17 -7.56 -21.88
CA ALA A 17 -6.31 -7.56 -20.98
C ALA A 17 -7.32 -8.60 -21.49
N VAL A 18 -7.70 -9.55 -20.63
CA VAL A 18 -8.61 -10.65 -21.00
C VAL A 18 -9.78 -10.76 -20.01
N GLY A 19 -10.83 -11.45 -20.42
CA GLY A 19 -12.07 -11.59 -19.65
C GLY A 19 -13.05 -10.44 -19.89
N GLU A 20 -14.00 -10.28 -18.97
CA GLU A 20 -15.11 -9.33 -19.11
C GLU A 20 -15.01 -8.20 -18.07
N VAL A 21 -15.48 -7.01 -18.44
CA VAL A 21 -15.63 -5.82 -17.61
C VAL A 21 -17.13 -5.61 -17.35
N VAL A 22 -17.49 -5.32 -16.10
CA VAL A 22 -18.86 -5.22 -15.56
C VAL A 22 -19.62 -6.55 -15.57
N LYS A 23 -19.40 -7.36 -14.53
CA LYS A 23 -20.18 -8.58 -14.25
C LYS A 23 -21.27 -8.35 -13.20
N TYR A 24 -21.02 -7.48 -12.23
CA TYR A 24 -21.85 -7.31 -11.03
C TYR A 24 -22.51 -5.93 -10.99
N ALA A 25 -23.75 -5.89 -10.52
CA ALA A 25 -24.57 -4.69 -10.41
C ALA A 25 -24.33 -3.86 -9.16
N ASN A 26 -23.84 -4.52 -8.11
CA ASN A 26 -23.60 -3.93 -6.80
C ASN A 26 -22.66 -4.83 -5.98
N GLU A 27 -22.34 -4.35 -4.78
CA GLU A 27 -21.45 -4.98 -3.80
C GLU A 27 -21.87 -6.39 -3.32
N ASN A 28 -23.14 -6.77 -3.48
CA ASN A 28 -23.66 -8.06 -3.04
C ASN A 28 -23.42 -9.20 -4.05
N SER A 29 -22.51 -9.01 -5.01
CA SER A 29 -22.23 -9.96 -6.09
C SER A 29 -23.46 -10.32 -6.93
N SER A 30 -24.51 -9.48 -6.91
CA SER A 30 -25.63 -9.65 -7.83
C SER A 30 -25.16 -9.33 -9.24
N GLU A 31 -25.40 -10.24 -10.18
CA GLU A 31 -24.97 -10.02 -11.57
C GLU A 31 -25.83 -8.91 -12.20
N LEU A 32 -25.20 -8.06 -13.03
CA LEU A 32 -25.91 -6.98 -13.69
C LEU A 32 -26.79 -7.55 -14.81
N GLU A 33 -28.10 -7.48 -14.59
CA GLU A 33 -29.10 -8.00 -15.52
C GLU A 33 -29.01 -7.22 -16.84
N ASN A 34 -28.82 -7.94 -17.95
CA ASN A 34 -28.61 -7.35 -19.28
C ASN A 34 -27.35 -6.47 -19.44
N ALA A 35 -26.35 -6.60 -18.56
CA ALA A 35 -25.04 -5.99 -18.81
C ALA A 35 -24.51 -6.50 -20.14
N LYS A 36 -24.23 -5.60 -21.08
CA LYS A 36 -23.34 -5.95 -22.19
C LYS A 36 -21.98 -6.23 -21.56
N LYS A 37 -21.68 -7.49 -21.29
CA LYS A 37 -20.34 -7.97 -20.93
C LYS A 37 -19.37 -7.37 -21.94
N ILE A 38 -18.59 -6.39 -21.51
CA ILE A 38 -17.63 -5.74 -22.40
C ILE A 38 -16.36 -6.58 -22.31
N SER A 39 -15.94 -7.18 -23.42
CA SER A 39 -14.64 -7.83 -23.47
C SER A 39 -13.55 -6.83 -23.06
N ALA A 40 -12.63 -7.27 -22.22
CA ALA A 40 -11.48 -6.48 -21.83
C ALA A 40 -10.73 -5.99 -23.08
N LYS A 41 -10.43 -4.70 -23.12
CA LYS A 41 -9.67 -4.03 -24.17
C LYS A 41 -8.32 -3.56 -23.63
N LEU A 42 -7.36 -3.40 -24.53
CA LEU A 42 -6.04 -2.85 -24.20
C LEU A 42 -6.10 -1.46 -23.57
N GLU A 43 -7.12 -0.66 -23.92
CA GLU A 43 -7.39 0.66 -23.33
C GLU A 43 -7.59 0.61 -21.79
N PHE A 44 -7.91 -0.56 -21.21
CA PHE A 44 -8.00 -0.72 -19.76
C PHE A 44 -6.65 -0.85 -19.06
N LEU A 45 -5.54 -0.88 -19.81
CA LEU A 45 -4.20 -0.89 -19.23
C LEU A 45 -3.82 0.43 -18.58
N ASP A 46 -4.41 1.52 -19.07
CA ASP A 46 -4.27 2.88 -18.52
C ASP A 46 -5.35 3.19 -17.47
N THR A 47 -6.20 2.21 -17.15
CA THR A 47 -7.18 2.36 -16.07
C THR A 47 -6.47 2.38 -14.73
N ILE A 48 -6.79 3.40 -13.93
CA ILE A 48 -6.30 3.58 -12.58
C ILE A 48 -7.16 2.76 -11.60
N TYR A 49 -6.51 2.05 -10.67
CA TYR A 49 -7.17 1.22 -9.65
C TYR A 49 -6.84 1.72 -8.24
N ASP A 50 -7.82 1.79 -7.34
CA ASP A 50 -7.53 1.90 -5.90
C ASP A 50 -6.93 0.57 -5.42
N MET A 51 -5.69 0.61 -4.93
CA MET A 51 -4.97 -0.58 -4.50
C MET A 51 -5.34 -1.04 -3.09
N ALA A 52 -6.11 -0.25 -2.33
CA ALA A 52 -6.40 -0.52 -0.92
C ALA A 52 -5.11 -0.97 -0.18
N SER A 53 -5.18 -2.07 0.57
CA SER A 53 -4.06 -2.64 1.33
C SER A 53 -2.82 -3.04 0.51
N LEU A 54 -2.91 -3.20 -0.81
CA LEU A 54 -1.70 -3.44 -1.63
C LEU A 54 -0.76 -2.22 -1.63
N THR A 55 -1.24 -1.05 -1.22
CA THR A 55 -0.41 0.14 -0.92
C THR A 55 0.74 -0.18 0.05
N LYS A 56 0.54 -1.11 0.99
CA LYS A 56 1.56 -1.55 1.95
C LYS A 56 2.83 -2.06 1.25
N MET A 57 2.68 -2.67 0.08
CA MET A 57 3.82 -3.15 -0.71
C MET A 57 4.69 -1.99 -1.21
N PHE A 58 4.09 -0.85 -1.58
CA PHE A 58 4.82 0.36 -1.98
C PHE A 58 5.57 0.98 -0.80
N THR A 59 4.91 1.09 0.36
CA THR A 59 5.56 1.51 1.63
C THR A 59 6.73 0.60 2.00
N THR A 60 6.60 -0.70 1.72
CA THR A 60 7.67 -1.69 1.95
C THR A 60 8.88 -1.42 1.06
N ILE A 61 8.70 -1.13 -0.24
CA ILE A 61 9.83 -0.79 -1.13
C ILE A 61 10.64 0.39 -0.58
N LEU A 62 9.97 1.46 -0.16
CA LEU A 62 10.64 2.61 0.45
C LEU A 62 11.36 2.24 1.75
N THR A 63 10.77 1.37 2.56
CA THR A 63 11.37 0.88 3.81
C THR A 63 12.64 0.09 3.54
N LEU A 64 12.62 -0.81 2.55
CA LEU A 64 13.80 -1.56 2.11
C LEU A 64 14.92 -0.65 1.62
N GLN A 65 14.60 0.39 0.86
CA GLN A 65 15.60 1.39 0.42
C GLN A 65 16.25 2.11 1.62
N GLN A 66 15.52 2.36 2.70
CA GLN A 66 16.12 2.97 3.90
C GLN A 66 16.93 1.98 4.73
N LEU A 67 16.58 0.69 4.72
CA LEU A 67 17.42 -0.37 5.28
C LEU A 67 18.75 -0.46 4.51
N GLU A 68 18.72 -0.39 3.18
CA GLU A 68 19.93 -0.40 2.33
C GLU A 68 20.86 0.79 2.62
N ARG A 69 20.28 1.96 2.90
CA ARG A 69 21.02 3.18 3.27
C ARG A 69 21.51 3.17 4.72
N GLY A 70 21.15 2.15 5.51
CA GLY A 70 21.50 2.05 6.92
C GLY A 70 20.83 3.10 7.82
N LEU A 71 19.75 3.73 7.35
CA LEU A 71 19.03 4.76 8.12
C LEU A 71 18.07 4.15 9.15
N ILE A 72 17.61 2.93 8.90
CA ILE A 72 16.82 2.12 9.83
C ILE A 72 17.35 0.68 9.81
N GLY A 73 16.99 -0.13 10.81
CA GLY A 73 17.27 -1.55 10.88
C GLY A 73 16.01 -2.34 11.26
N LEU A 74 15.95 -3.62 10.86
CA LEU A 74 14.77 -4.47 11.12
C LEU A 74 14.51 -4.68 12.62
N ASP A 75 15.57 -4.88 13.40
CA ASP A 75 15.48 -5.07 14.85
C ASP A 75 15.46 -3.76 15.63
N CYS A 76 15.57 -2.61 14.95
CA CYS A 76 15.49 -1.31 15.61
C CYS A 76 14.08 -1.08 16.14
N ALA A 77 13.99 -0.67 17.40
CA ALA A 77 12.73 -0.24 18.00
C ALA A 77 12.22 1.03 17.30
N VAL A 78 10.92 1.11 17.06
CA VAL A 78 10.27 2.29 16.44
C VAL A 78 10.56 3.56 17.26
N SER A 79 10.67 3.41 18.57
CA SER A 79 11.00 4.48 19.53
C SER A 79 12.33 5.16 19.28
N THR A 80 13.28 4.52 18.58
CA THR A 80 14.56 5.12 18.18
C THR A 80 14.38 6.26 17.18
N CYS A 81 13.34 6.17 16.33
CA CYS A 81 12.96 7.20 15.37
C CYS A 81 11.91 8.14 15.99
N ILE A 82 10.95 7.59 16.72
CA ILE A 82 9.80 8.31 17.28
C ILE A 82 9.81 8.19 18.80
N SER A 83 10.52 9.06 19.50
CA SER A 83 10.74 8.94 20.96
C SER A 83 9.44 8.80 21.78
N VAL A 84 8.37 9.51 21.40
CA VAL A 84 7.05 9.46 22.06
C VAL A 84 6.26 8.18 21.78
N PHE A 85 6.76 7.29 20.92
CA PHE A 85 6.08 6.06 20.56
C PHE A 85 6.04 5.04 21.70
N THR A 86 6.95 5.13 22.67
CA THR A 86 7.05 4.18 23.81
C THR A 86 5.80 4.12 24.70
N VAL A 87 4.90 5.10 24.60
CA VAL A 87 3.64 5.09 25.37
C VAL A 87 2.83 3.82 25.12
N ASN A 88 2.13 3.34 26.16
CA ASN A 88 1.19 2.21 26.09
C ASN A 88 1.83 0.86 25.71
N GLY A 89 3.02 0.55 26.23
CA GLY A 89 3.65 -0.77 26.11
C GLY A 89 4.33 -1.05 24.77
N LYS A 90 4.65 0.01 24.01
CA LYS A 90 5.17 -0.06 22.65
C LYS A 90 6.69 -0.03 22.54
N GLU A 91 7.41 -0.14 23.66
CA GLU A 91 8.87 -0.02 23.74
C GLU A 91 9.60 -1.07 22.90
N ASN A 92 9.00 -2.26 22.76
CA ASN A 92 9.59 -3.42 22.10
C ASN A 92 9.04 -3.67 20.68
N VAL A 93 8.30 -2.73 20.11
CA VAL A 93 7.84 -2.82 18.71
C VAL A 93 9.01 -2.42 17.80
N THR A 94 9.38 -3.31 16.89
CA THR A 94 10.47 -3.10 15.93
C THR A 94 9.95 -2.90 14.51
N ILE A 95 10.80 -2.40 13.61
CA ILE A 95 10.47 -2.28 12.18
C ILE A 95 10.04 -3.64 11.60
N LEU A 96 10.72 -4.72 11.96
CA LEU A 96 10.35 -6.08 11.55
C LEU A 96 8.91 -6.42 11.94
N LYS A 97 8.53 -6.15 13.19
CA LYS A 97 7.17 -6.46 13.70
C LYS A 97 6.08 -5.62 13.04
N LEU A 98 6.40 -4.40 12.61
CA LEU A 98 5.48 -3.61 11.80
C LEU A 98 5.28 -4.26 10.43
N LEU A 99 6.37 -4.57 9.72
CA LEU A 99 6.33 -5.11 8.35
C LEU A 99 5.77 -6.54 8.24
N THR A 100 5.83 -7.30 9.33
CA THR A 100 5.36 -8.70 9.38
C THR A 100 4.06 -8.85 10.17
N HIS A 101 3.58 -7.75 10.75
CA HIS A 101 2.36 -7.58 11.53
C HIS A 101 2.23 -8.13 12.97
N PRO A 102 3.18 -8.83 13.63
CA PRO A 102 3.06 -9.16 15.05
C PRO A 102 3.47 -7.98 15.96
N ALA A 103 3.07 -6.75 15.64
CA ALA A 103 3.39 -5.56 16.42
C ALA A 103 2.58 -5.42 17.71
N GLY A 104 1.45 -6.14 17.82
CA GLY A 104 0.58 -6.14 19.00
C GLY A 104 -0.62 -5.18 18.91
N PHE A 105 -0.76 -4.43 17.81
CA PHE A 105 -1.96 -3.64 17.55
C PHE A 105 -3.18 -4.54 17.33
N ASP A 106 -4.37 -3.99 17.57
CA ASP A 106 -5.65 -4.63 17.27
C ASP A 106 -5.88 -4.70 15.75
N ALA A 107 -6.62 -5.70 15.27
CA ALA A 107 -7.08 -5.70 13.88
C ALA A 107 -8.12 -4.58 13.74
N ASP A 108 -7.93 -3.67 12.77
CA ASP A 108 -8.72 -2.45 12.55
C ASP A 108 -10.24 -2.55 12.78
N PRO A 109 -10.93 -1.42 13.09
CA PRO A 109 -10.59 -0.03 12.70
C PRO A 109 -10.47 0.96 13.87
N ALA A 110 -9.75 0.61 14.93
CA ALA A 110 -9.51 1.50 16.07
C ALA A 110 -8.09 2.10 16.02
N PRO A 111 -7.92 3.44 16.04
CA PRO A 111 -8.96 4.47 16.13
C PRO A 111 -9.58 4.83 14.76
N PRO A 112 -10.89 5.16 14.70
CA PRO A 112 -11.51 5.70 13.48
C PRO A 112 -11.08 7.16 13.26
N LEU A 113 -10.10 7.39 12.40
CA LEU A 113 -9.46 8.71 12.23
C LEU A 113 -10.32 9.74 11.49
N TRP A 114 -11.34 9.29 10.75
CA TRP A 114 -12.25 10.15 10.00
C TRP A 114 -13.25 10.94 10.85
N THR A 115 -13.35 10.65 12.15
CA THR A 115 -14.25 11.33 13.08
C THR A 115 -13.58 11.55 14.44
N GLY A 116 -14.06 12.52 15.23
CA GLY A 116 -13.56 12.77 16.59
C GLY A 116 -12.19 13.47 16.69
N TYR A 117 -11.53 13.79 15.56
CA TYR A 117 -10.24 14.50 15.54
C TYR A 117 -10.34 15.86 14.85
N ALA A 118 -9.82 16.89 15.51
CA ALA A 118 -9.91 18.28 15.05
C ALA A 118 -8.94 18.65 13.92
N SER A 119 -7.88 17.88 13.70
CA SER A 119 -6.85 18.21 12.70
C SER A 119 -6.10 16.98 12.20
N TYR A 120 -5.41 17.13 11.06
CA TYR A 120 -4.48 16.14 10.53
C TYR A 120 -3.42 15.73 11.56
N SER A 121 -2.83 16.70 12.27
CA SER A 121 -1.86 16.45 13.33
C SER A 121 -2.45 15.63 14.49
N ALA A 122 -3.70 15.89 14.87
CA ALA A 122 -4.38 15.11 15.92
C ALA A 122 -4.58 13.65 15.51
N ARG A 123 -4.91 13.38 14.24
CA ARG A 123 -5.05 12.01 13.70
C ARG A 123 -3.71 11.27 13.69
N ARG A 124 -2.64 11.92 13.24
CA ARG A 124 -1.29 11.33 13.30
C ARG A 124 -0.84 11.04 14.73
N GLN A 125 -1.14 11.94 15.67
CA GLN A 125 -0.86 11.68 17.09
C GLN A 125 -1.68 10.51 17.64
N ALA A 126 -2.91 10.30 17.17
CA ALA A 126 -3.73 9.16 17.57
C ALA A 126 -3.10 7.83 17.12
N ILE A 127 -2.58 7.74 15.90
CA ILE A 127 -1.82 6.59 15.41
C ILE A 127 -0.64 6.28 16.34
N ILE A 128 0.21 7.27 16.61
CA ILE A 128 1.42 7.10 17.43
C ILE A 128 1.08 6.72 18.88
N ARG A 129 -0.02 7.25 19.42
CA ARG A 129 -0.43 7.01 20.81
C ARG A 129 -1.26 5.75 20.99
N GLN A 130 -1.75 5.12 19.93
CA GLN A 130 -2.61 3.95 20.03
C GLN A 130 -1.94 2.86 20.90
N GLY A 131 -2.72 2.28 21.80
CA GLY A 131 -2.27 1.21 22.68
C GLY A 131 -2.21 -0.13 21.98
N LEU A 132 -1.43 -1.05 22.53
CA LEU A 132 -1.40 -2.43 22.07
C LEU A 132 -2.51 -3.25 22.74
N LEU A 133 -3.06 -4.20 21.98
CA LEU A 133 -3.96 -5.23 22.51
C LEU A 133 -3.17 -6.47 22.95
N ASN A 134 -2.06 -6.76 22.27
CA ASN A 134 -1.22 -7.94 22.49
C ASN A 134 0.22 -7.52 22.75
N GLN A 135 1.00 -8.40 23.39
CA GLN A 135 2.43 -8.18 23.51
C GLN A 135 3.11 -8.25 22.13
N PRO A 136 4.05 -7.35 21.80
CA PRO A 136 4.76 -7.40 20.52
C PRO A 136 5.46 -8.74 20.30
N GLY A 137 5.13 -9.44 19.21
CA GLY A 137 5.69 -10.73 18.86
C GLY A 137 4.90 -11.95 19.33
N THR A 138 3.74 -11.79 19.99
CA THR A 138 2.96 -12.94 20.50
C THR A 138 1.75 -13.31 19.65
N THR A 139 1.23 -12.37 18.87
CA THR A 139 -0.01 -12.54 18.10
C THR A 139 0.16 -11.92 16.73
N TYR A 140 -0.17 -12.67 15.68
CA TYR A 140 -0.33 -12.14 14.32
C TYR A 140 -1.77 -11.63 14.15
N LEU A 141 -1.90 -10.33 13.90
CA LEU A 141 -3.11 -9.68 13.39
C LEU A 141 -2.67 -8.88 12.17
N HIS A 142 -3.56 -8.48 11.24
CA HIS A 142 -3.18 -7.65 10.08
C HIS A 142 -3.69 -6.22 10.22
N PRO A 143 -3.07 -5.37 11.07
CA PRO A 143 -3.51 -4.01 11.29
C PRO A 143 -2.88 -3.04 10.27
N ASP A 144 -3.68 -2.10 9.79
CA ASP A 144 -3.29 -0.91 9.04
C ASP A 144 -2.37 -0.02 9.88
N LEU A 145 -2.60 0.04 11.20
CA LEU A 145 -1.77 0.81 12.13
C LEU A 145 -0.27 0.49 12.03
N SER A 146 0.09 -0.75 11.70
CA SER A 146 1.50 -1.09 11.49
C SER A 146 2.13 -0.28 10.36
N PHE A 147 1.42 -0.16 9.24
CA PHE A 147 1.89 0.56 8.06
C PHE A 147 1.67 2.07 8.15
N MET A 148 0.62 2.51 8.85
CA MET A 148 0.46 3.91 9.23
C MET A 148 1.63 4.41 10.12
N THR A 149 2.07 3.56 11.06
CA THR A 149 3.25 3.83 11.90
C THR A 149 4.53 3.81 11.07
N MET A 150 4.66 2.85 10.14
CA MET A 150 5.84 2.75 9.26
C MET A 150 6.02 4.00 8.40
N GLN A 151 4.93 4.58 7.87
CA GLN A 151 5.01 5.89 7.21
C GLN A 151 5.60 6.96 8.14
N SER A 152 5.14 7.04 9.38
CA SER A 152 5.65 8.04 10.33
C SER A 152 7.16 7.89 10.56
N VAL A 153 7.66 6.64 10.59
CA VAL A 153 9.10 6.36 10.66
C VAL A 153 9.82 6.87 9.42
N LEU A 154 9.34 6.54 8.21
CA LEU A 154 9.94 6.99 6.95
C LEU A 154 10.01 8.52 6.86
N GLU A 155 8.91 9.20 7.18
CA GLU A 155 8.83 10.66 7.11
C GLU A 155 9.77 11.33 8.11
N ILE A 156 9.94 10.78 9.31
CA ILE A 156 10.86 11.32 10.32
C ILE A 156 12.32 11.12 9.90
N VAL A 157 12.65 9.92 9.40
CA VAL A 157 14.02 9.57 9.03
C VAL A 157 14.48 10.34 7.79
N ILE A 158 13.58 10.59 6.84
CA ILE A 158 13.93 11.19 5.55
C ILE A 158 13.56 12.68 5.45
N GLY A 159 12.62 13.15 6.28
CA GLY A 159 12.17 14.54 6.28
C GLY A 159 11.24 14.91 5.12
N MET A 160 10.59 13.93 4.49
CA MET A 160 9.66 14.12 3.37
C MET A 160 8.43 13.24 3.55
N THR A 161 7.29 13.67 3.00
CA THR A 161 6.03 12.91 3.03
C THR A 161 6.11 11.66 2.15
N LEU A 162 5.27 10.65 2.45
CA LEU A 162 5.30 9.37 1.75
C LEU A 162 5.07 9.49 0.24
N ASP A 163 4.14 10.34 -0.20
CA ASP A 163 3.83 10.61 -1.61
C ASP A 163 5.05 11.16 -2.37
N VAL A 164 5.74 12.14 -1.78
CA VAL A 164 6.98 12.72 -2.34
C VAL A 164 8.09 11.66 -2.41
N LEU A 165 8.22 10.81 -1.40
CA LEU A 165 9.19 9.72 -1.39
C LEU A 165 8.89 8.66 -2.45
N LEU A 166 7.62 8.27 -2.59
CA LEU A 166 7.20 7.33 -3.61
C LEU A 166 7.51 7.86 -5.01
N GLU A 167 7.22 9.14 -5.27
CA GLU A 167 7.55 9.77 -6.54
C GLU A 167 9.07 9.83 -6.79
N ARG A 168 9.83 10.34 -5.82
CA ARG A 168 11.27 10.57 -5.98
C ARG A 168 12.07 9.28 -6.12
N ASP A 169 11.79 8.29 -5.26
CA ASP A 169 12.67 7.13 -5.09
C ASP A 169 12.15 5.85 -5.75
N PHE A 170 10.88 5.82 -6.16
CA PHE A 170 10.29 4.61 -6.74
C PHE A 170 9.57 4.82 -8.07
N THR A 171 8.44 5.53 -8.08
CA THR A 171 7.59 5.63 -9.28
C THR A 171 8.22 6.52 -10.35
N GLY A 172 8.89 7.61 -9.98
CA GLY A 172 9.60 8.51 -10.89
C GLY A 172 10.74 7.82 -11.65
N PRO A 173 11.70 7.16 -10.98
CA PRO A 173 12.76 6.40 -11.64
C PRO A 173 12.27 5.33 -12.62
N LEU A 174 11.11 4.72 -12.33
CA LEU A 174 10.47 3.72 -13.18
C LEU A 174 9.49 4.31 -14.22
N ARG A 175 9.32 5.64 -14.25
CA ARG A 175 8.39 6.37 -15.13
C ARG A 175 6.93 5.94 -14.97
N MET A 176 6.52 5.60 -13.74
CA MET A 176 5.15 5.26 -13.37
C MET A 176 4.33 6.55 -13.09
N THR A 177 4.21 7.42 -14.09
CA THR A 177 3.71 8.81 -13.98
C THR A 177 2.26 8.97 -13.52
N ASP A 178 1.49 7.88 -13.58
CA ASP A 178 0.04 7.92 -13.35
C ASP A 178 -0.37 7.43 -11.95
N THR A 179 0.62 7.05 -11.11
CA THR A 179 0.41 6.36 -9.81
C THR A 179 -0.32 7.17 -8.74
N PHE A 180 -0.34 8.50 -8.88
CA PHE A 180 -1.01 9.42 -7.96
C PHE A 180 -1.96 10.41 -8.67
N GLN A 181 -2.14 10.27 -10.00
CA GLN A 181 -2.86 11.27 -10.79
C GLN A 181 -4.33 11.41 -10.40
N ALA A 182 -4.94 10.36 -9.85
CA ALA A 182 -6.29 10.40 -9.30
C ALA A 182 -6.46 11.43 -8.16
N LEU A 183 -5.37 11.77 -7.45
CA LEU A 183 -5.39 12.69 -6.32
C LEU A 183 -4.96 14.11 -6.69
N GLN A 184 -4.13 14.29 -7.72
CA GLN A 184 -3.50 15.57 -8.06
C GLN A 184 -4.28 16.44 -9.07
N GLN A 185 -5.21 15.88 -9.84
CA GLN A 185 -5.89 16.64 -10.90
C GLN A 185 -7.39 16.37 -10.91
N ASN A 186 -8.17 17.38 -11.32
CA ASN A 186 -9.59 17.26 -11.69
C ASN A 186 -9.77 16.39 -12.96
N PHE A 187 -9.12 15.22 -13.02
CA PHE A 187 -9.27 14.29 -14.13
C PHE A 187 -10.68 13.70 -14.09
N ARG A 188 -11.47 14.05 -15.10
CA ARG A 188 -12.66 13.30 -15.51
C ARG A 188 -12.20 11.98 -16.14
N LEU A 189 -11.90 10.99 -15.31
CA LEU A 189 -11.87 9.61 -15.79
C LEU A 189 -13.31 9.16 -16.04
N GLN A 190 -13.55 8.70 -17.27
CA GLN A 190 -14.79 8.03 -17.64
C GLN A 190 -14.84 6.68 -16.90
N PHE A 191 -15.41 6.67 -15.70
CA PHE A 191 -15.96 5.43 -15.18
C PHE A 191 -17.17 5.07 -16.05
N LYS A 192 -17.08 3.97 -16.80
CA LYS A 192 -18.28 3.21 -17.15
C LYS A 192 -18.63 2.40 -15.91
N GLU A 193 -19.54 2.92 -15.11
CA GLU A 193 -19.96 2.38 -13.82
C GLU A 193 -20.39 0.89 -13.87
N PRO A 194 -20.53 0.30 -12.67
CA PRO A 194 -21.90 0.13 -12.18
C PRO A 194 -22.11 0.74 -10.79
N VAL A 195 -23.27 1.38 -10.68
CA VAL A 195 -23.82 2.14 -9.56
C VAL A 195 -23.89 1.30 -8.27
N ASN A 196 -23.66 1.97 -7.13
CA ASN A 196 -23.89 1.52 -5.74
C ASN A 196 -22.84 0.58 -5.11
N PHE A 197 -21.72 1.19 -4.68
CA PHE A 197 -21.01 0.74 -3.48
C PHE A 197 -21.23 1.77 -2.37
N ARG A 198 -21.62 1.29 -1.19
CA ARG A 198 -21.76 2.11 0.02
C ARG A 198 -20.38 2.50 0.54
N GLY A 199 -19.86 3.56 -0.06
CA GLY A 199 -18.70 4.33 0.37
C GLY A 199 -18.77 5.70 -0.30
N LEU A 200 -19.96 6.29 -0.40
CA LEU A 200 -20.10 7.66 -0.86
C LEU A 200 -19.34 8.56 0.12
N SER A 201 -18.23 9.14 -0.35
CA SER A 201 -17.86 10.48 0.09
C SER A 201 -19.13 11.34 0.05
N PRO A 202 -19.48 12.14 1.08
CA PRO A 202 -20.73 12.91 1.14
C PRO A 202 -20.95 13.93 0.01
N PHE A 203 -20.10 13.94 -1.02
CA PHE A 203 -19.97 14.98 -2.02
C PHE A 203 -19.97 14.48 -3.47
N GLY A 204 -20.32 13.22 -3.74
CA GLY A 204 -20.82 12.79 -5.07
C GLY A 204 -19.88 12.87 -6.29
N GLU A 205 -18.64 13.32 -6.18
CA GLU A 205 -17.68 13.35 -7.29
C GLU A 205 -16.23 13.17 -6.79
N ARG A 206 -15.41 12.50 -7.64
CA ARG A 206 -13.93 12.26 -7.61
C ARG A 206 -13.48 10.88 -7.09
N VAL A 207 -12.48 10.29 -7.75
CA VAL A 207 -11.70 9.15 -7.22
C VAL A 207 -11.00 9.64 -5.95
N LYS A 208 -11.56 9.28 -4.81
CA LYS A 208 -10.92 9.46 -3.50
C LYS A 208 -10.63 8.05 -2.99
N VAL A 209 -9.54 7.91 -2.23
CA VAL A 209 -9.22 6.68 -1.51
C VAL A 209 -10.47 6.17 -0.80
N HIS A 210 -10.77 4.89 -1.01
CA HIS A 210 -11.95 4.26 -0.42
C HIS A 210 -11.81 4.13 1.10
N ASP A 211 -10.58 3.93 1.58
CA ASP A 211 -10.26 3.84 3.00
C ASP A 211 -10.49 5.18 3.73
N GLU A 212 -11.37 5.17 4.73
CA GLU A 212 -11.79 6.38 5.45
C GLU A 212 -10.66 6.99 6.28
N ASN A 213 -9.76 6.15 6.81
CA ASN A 213 -8.60 6.61 7.57
C ASN A 213 -7.62 7.35 6.66
N ALA A 214 -7.25 6.77 5.51
CA ALA A 214 -6.40 7.40 4.50
C ALA A 214 -7.05 8.66 3.94
N TRP A 215 -8.37 8.64 3.69
CA TRP A 215 -9.12 9.81 3.25
C TRP A 215 -9.01 10.97 4.26
N SER A 216 -9.08 10.66 5.55
CA SER A 216 -8.93 11.65 6.63
C SER A 216 -7.49 12.17 6.84
N LEU A 217 -6.53 11.53 6.17
CA LEU A 217 -5.08 11.77 6.19
C LEU A 217 -4.57 12.20 4.80
N ASP A 218 -5.35 12.99 4.07
CA ASP A 218 -5.01 13.58 2.77
C ASP A 218 -4.84 12.61 1.59
N GLY A 219 -5.30 11.36 1.74
CA GLY A 219 -5.54 10.44 0.63
C GLY A 219 -4.51 9.32 0.49
N VAL A 220 -3.21 9.63 0.42
CA VAL A 220 -2.14 8.61 0.39
C VAL A 220 -1.58 8.43 1.79
N TYR A 221 -1.70 7.22 2.33
CA TYR A 221 -1.09 6.87 3.60
C TYR A 221 -0.52 5.45 3.56
N GLY A 222 0.37 5.10 4.48
CA GLY A 222 1.23 3.92 4.40
C GLY A 222 0.50 2.58 4.21
N HIS A 223 -0.80 2.53 4.55
CA HIS A 223 -1.66 1.37 4.41
C HIS A 223 -2.58 1.38 3.18
N ALA A 224 -2.93 2.55 2.61
CA ALA A 224 -3.90 2.71 1.53
C ALA A 224 -3.74 4.04 0.74
N GLY A 225 -4.25 4.09 -0.49
CA GLY A 225 -4.30 5.33 -1.29
C GLY A 225 -3.30 5.44 -2.44
N VAL A 226 -2.62 4.35 -2.82
CA VAL A 226 -1.85 4.29 -4.07
C VAL A 226 -2.77 3.88 -5.23
N PHE A 227 -2.64 4.58 -6.37
CA PHE A 227 -3.52 4.48 -7.53
C PHE A 227 -2.76 4.23 -8.84
N PRO A 228 -2.12 3.07 -9.04
CA PRO A 228 -1.40 2.76 -10.25
C PRO A 228 -2.34 2.38 -11.39
N THR A 229 -1.88 2.56 -12.61
CA THR A 229 -2.43 1.86 -13.76
C THR A 229 -2.07 0.37 -13.68
N SER A 230 -2.77 -0.49 -14.43
CA SER A 230 -2.36 -1.89 -14.47
C SER A 230 -0.98 -2.06 -15.11
N MET A 231 -0.60 -1.21 -16.07
CA MET A 231 0.77 -1.21 -16.59
C MET A 231 1.82 -0.91 -15.50
N ASN A 232 1.57 0.10 -14.67
CA ASN A 232 2.45 0.44 -13.54
C ASN A 232 2.56 -0.73 -12.56
N LEU A 233 1.47 -1.45 -12.29
CA LEU A 233 1.52 -2.66 -11.48
C LEU A 233 2.34 -3.78 -12.13
N GLY A 234 2.26 -3.94 -13.46
CA GLY A 234 3.12 -4.85 -14.20
C GLY A 234 4.61 -4.51 -14.00
N ILE A 235 4.97 -3.22 -14.12
CA ILE A 235 6.35 -2.73 -13.90
C ILE A 235 6.81 -3.04 -12.47
N PHE A 236 5.95 -2.79 -11.47
CA PHE A 236 6.21 -3.13 -10.06
C PHE A 236 6.56 -4.63 -9.91
N CYS A 237 5.71 -5.51 -10.44
CA CYS A 237 5.91 -6.96 -10.36
C CYS A 237 7.19 -7.40 -11.08
N GLN A 238 7.42 -6.89 -12.29
CA GLN A 238 8.60 -7.22 -13.08
C GLN A 238 9.89 -6.75 -12.39
N MET A 239 9.87 -5.59 -11.71
CA MET A 239 11.00 -5.08 -10.93
C MET A 239 11.42 -6.04 -9.83
N ILE A 240 10.44 -6.59 -9.09
CA ILE A 240 10.68 -7.60 -8.05
C ILE A 240 11.20 -8.90 -8.66
N LEU A 241 10.57 -9.41 -9.73
CA LEU A 241 10.97 -10.65 -10.41
C LEU A 241 12.39 -10.57 -11.01
N ASN A 242 12.88 -9.36 -11.28
CA ASN A 242 14.22 -9.10 -11.79
C ASN A 242 15.23 -8.76 -10.66
N ASN A 243 14.96 -9.15 -9.42
CA ASN A 243 15.84 -8.89 -8.28
C ASN A 243 16.14 -7.39 -8.08
N GLY A 244 15.10 -6.56 -8.15
CA GLY A 244 15.15 -5.15 -7.77
C GLY A 244 15.37 -4.19 -8.95
N LYS A 245 15.18 -4.66 -10.19
CA LYS A 245 15.50 -3.90 -11.42
C LYS A 245 14.39 -3.92 -12.45
N TYR A 246 14.19 -2.82 -13.16
CA TYR A 246 13.38 -2.81 -14.37
C TYR A 246 14.16 -2.16 -15.51
N GLY A 247 14.41 -2.90 -16.58
CA GLY A 247 15.39 -2.52 -17.59
C GLY A 247 16.75 -2.22 -16.95
N ASN A 248 17.27 -1.00 -17.17
CA ASN A 248 18.55 -0.56 -16.62
C ASN A 248 18.44 0.16 -15.26
N VAL A 249 17.24 0.33 -14.71
CA VAL A 249 17.01 1.05 -13.46
C VAL A 249 16.99 0.06 -12.30
N ARG A 250 17.82 0.30 -11.28
CA ARG A 250 17.79 -0.43 -10.00
C ARG A 250 17.02 0.39 -8.96
N ILE A 251 16.07 -0.26 -8.30
CA ILE A 251 15.28 0.28 -7.20
C ILE A 251 15.69 -0.34 -5.86
N LEU A 252 15.99 -1.64 -5.86
CA LEU A 252 16.45 -2.41 -4.70
C LEU A 252 17.68 -3.25 -5.06
N GLU A 253 18.51 -3.55 -4.08
CA GLU A 253 19.50 -4.61 -4.15
C GLU A 253 18.84 -5.99 -4.08
N SER A 254 19.45 -6.99 -4.71
CA SER A 254 18.89 -8.35 -4.76
C SER A 254 18.67 -8.93 -3.36
N GLN A 255 19.61 -8.68 -2.45
CA GLN A 255 19.53 -9.09 -1.04
C GLN A 255 18.34 -8.47 -0.28
N SER A 256 17.82 -7.32 -0.73
CA SER A 256 16.63 -6.69 -0.15
C SER A 256 15.36 -7.31 -0.71
N VAL A 257 15.38 -7.70 -1.99
CA VAL A 257 14.30 -8.47 -2.61
C VAL A 257 14.17 -9.85 -1.93
N ASP A 258 15.28 -10.49 -1.57
CA ASP A 258 15.24 -11.77 -0.84
C ASP A 258 14.46 -11.65 0.49
N LYS A 259 14.50 -10.47 1.14
CA LYS A 259 13.73 -10.21 2.38
C LYS A 259 12.23 -10.14 2.15
N ILE A 260 11.78 -9.81 0.94
CA ILE A 260 10.36 -9.86 0.56
C ILE A 260 9.86 -11.32 0.57
N PHE A 261 10.73 -12.29 0.28
CA PHE A 261 10.38 -13.70 0.14
C PHE A 261 10.89 -14.58 1.30
N THR A 262 11.50 -13.99 2.33
CA THR A 262 11.97 -14.71 3.53
C THR A 262 10.88 -14.75 4.58
N ASP A 263 10.49 -15.94 5.05
CA ASP A 263 9.50 -16.03 6.14
C ASP A 263 10.09 -15.58 7.48
N TYR A 264 9.56 -14.47 8.01
CA TYR A 264 9.91 -13.96 9.34
C TYR A 264 8.87 -14.32 10.41
N ASN A 265 7.76 -14.97 10.01
CA ASN A 265 6.64 -15.34 10.87
C ASN A 265 6.58 -16.85 11.12
N THR A 266 7.72 -17.55 11.13
CA THR A 266 7.79 -19.01 11.31
C THR A 266 7.15 -19.52 12.61
N THR A 267 6.93 -18.64 13.59
CA THR A 267 6.23 -18.94 14.86
C THR A 267 4.71 -18.79 14.79
N PHE A 268 4.16 -18.38 13.65
CA PHE A 268 2.73 -18.17 13.40
C PHE A 268 2.24 -19.08 12.24
N PRO A 269 1.91 -20.35 12.51
CA PRO A 269 1.47 -21.28 11.47
C PRO A 269 0.29 -20.74 10.66
N GLY A 270 0.37 -20.80 9.33
CA GLY A 270 -0.65 -20.27 8.42
C GLY A 270 -0.54 -18.76 8.13
N HIS A 271 0.45 -18.08 8.72
CA HIS A 271 0.69 -16.64 8.54
C HIS A 271 2.13 -16.35 8.08
N ALA A 272 2.65 -17.18 7.19
CA ALA A 272 3.96 -16.98 6.57
C ALA A 272 4.02 -15.59 5.93
N HIS A 273 5.05 -14.83 6.26
CA HIS A 273 5.10 -13.42 5.88
C HIS A 273 6.55 -12.97 5.67
N GLY A 274 6.79 -12.45 4.48
CA GLY A 274 7.98 -11.68 4.16
C GLY A 274 7.92 -10.27 4.73
N LEU A 275 8.84 -9.39 4.35
CA LEU A 275 8.67 -7.98 4.70
C LEU A 275 7.53 -7.39 3.87
N GLY A 276 6.39 -7.11 4.48
CA GLY A 276 5.21 -6.47 3.86
C GLY A 276 4.44 -7.29 2.82
N PHE A 277 4.77 -8.58 2.67
CA PHE A 277 4.19 -9.48 1.68
C PHE A 277 3.81 -10.81 2.34
N VAL A 278 2.64 -11.33 1.98
CA VAL A 278 2.24 -12.72 2.27
C VAL A 278 2.97 -13.64 1.29
N ILE A 279 3.49 -14.77 1.77
CA ILE A 279 4.30 -15.72 0.99
C ILE A 279 3.78 -17.16 1.11
#